data_AF-A0A2N0PNJ4-F1
#
_entry.id   AF-A0A2N0PNJ4-F1
#
_cell.length_a   1.000
_cell.length_b   1.000
_cell.length_c   1.000
_cell.angle_alpha   90.00
_cell.angle_beta   90.00
_cell.angle_gamma   90.00
#
_symmetry.space_group_name_H-M   'P 1'
#
loop_
_entity.id
_entity.type
_entity.pdbx_description
1 polymer ?
#
loop_
_entity_poly.entity_id
_entity_poly.type
_entity_poly.pdbx_seq_one_letter_code
_entity_poly.pdbx_strand_id
1 'polypeptide(L)'
;MKEQWEKAQNMVKTKKYFFVAVDVESYERDHSCILEVGWSMFDSKSEKFMDRHFCATEYKHLKNGQFVPDRKDRFNFGETVWESLTNIRGEIIKDLTGENEKGNVVFVGHDVQMDVKYLESMKVNVEEVINPAAYFDTAEMNAARVGKPNQRIGLGKLLDELDIENYCLHNAGNDAHYTLCLFLELCKLPLQSPEESSSD
;
A
#
# COMPACT_ATOMS: atom_id res chain seq x y z
N MET A 1 -18.57 4.55 6.98
CA MET A 1 -17.62 3.66 7.70
C MET A 1 -18.07 2.20 7.63
N LYS A 2 -19.17 1.79 8.27
CA LYS A 2 -19.68 0.39 8.19
C LYS A 2 -19.91 -0.10 6.75
N GLU A 3 -20.57 0.70 5.91
CA GLU A 3 -20.84 0.35 4.51
C GLU A 3 -19.55 0.19 3.67
N GLN A 4 -18.53 1.01 3.92
CA GLN A 4 -17.23 0.89 3.24
C GLN A 4 -16.48 -0.37 3.67
N TRP A 5 -16.54 -0.71 4.96
CA TRP A 5 -15.98 -1.96 5.48
C TRP A 5 -16.65 -3.19 4.87
N GLU A 6 -17.98 -3.24 4.88
CA GLU A 6 -18.75 -4.32 4.25
C GLU A 6 -18.48 -4.41 2.74
N LYS A 7 -18.33 -3.26 2.06
CA LYS A 7 -17.90 -3.21 0.65
C LYS A 7 -16.53 -3.86 0.46
N ALA A 8 -15.53 -3.51 1.27
CA ALA A 8 -14.18 -4.10 1.19
C ALA A 8 -14.23 -5.63 1.36
N GLN A 9 -14.91 -6.12 2.40
CA GLN A 9 -15.08 -7.54 2.66
C GLN A 9 -15.76 -8.27 1.49
N ASN A 10 -16.81 -7.67 0.93
CA ASN A 10 -17.53 -8.24 -0.21
C ASN A 10 -16.64 -8.29 -1.46
N MET A 11 -15.85 -7.25 -1.73
CA MET A 11 -14.93 -7.24 -2.87
C MET A 11 -13.90 -8.37 -2.74
N VAL A 12 -13.30 -8.58 -1.57
CA VAL A 12 -12.36 -9.71 -1.35
C VAL A 12 -13.07 -11.06 -1.54
N LYS A 13 -14.28 -11.24 -1.01
CA LYS A 13 -15.05 -12.50 -1.08
C LYS A 13 -15.51 -12.86 -2.50
N THR A 14 -15.73 -11.88 -3.37
CA THR A 14 -16.21 -12.13 -4.74
C THR A 14 -15.15 -12.72 -5.67
N LYS A 15 -13.87 -12.73 -5.26
CA LYS A 15 -12.78 -13.39 -6.02
C LYS A 15 -12.67 -12.92 -7.47
N LYS A 16 -12.95 -11.64 -7.72
CA LYS A 16 -12.94 -11.01 -9.05
C LYS A 16 -12.05 -9.78 -9.15
N TYR A 17 -11.53 -9.30 -8.03
CA TYR A 17 -10.79 -8.04 -7.94
C TYR A 17 -9.29 -8.27 -7.79
N PHE A 18 -8.52 -7.32 -8.31
CA PHE A 18 -7.11 -7.17 -8.07
C PHE A 18 -6.94 -6.01 -7.08
N PHE A 19 -6.23 -6.26 -6.00
CA PHE A 19 -5.96 -5.26 -4.99
C PHE A 19 -4.53 -4.77 -5.18
N VAL A 20 -4.33 -3.47 -5.31
CA VAL A 20 -3.00 -2.88 -5.45
C VAL A 20 -2.73 -1.94 -4.30
N ALA A 21 -1.56 -2.07 -3.69
CA ALA A 21 -1.00 -1.05 -2.82
C ALA A 21 0.29 -0.53 -3.45
N VAL A 22 0.52 0.76 -3.29
CA VAL A 22 1.74 1.44 -3.71
C VAL A 22 2.26 2.21 -2.51
N ASP A 23 3.56 2.17 -2.30
CA ASP A 23 4.25 2.98 -1.32
C ASP A 23 5.46 3.66 -2.01
N VAL A 24 5.78 4.87 -1.57
CA VAL A 24 6.89 5.66 -2.11
C VAL A 24 7.72 6.24 -0.97
N GLU A 25 9.00 5.88 -0.95
CA GLU A 25 9.98 6.51 -0.06
C GLU A 25 10.63 7.70 -0.77
N SER A 26 10.61 8.84 -0.09
CA SER A 26 11.26 10.08 -0.54
C SER A 26 12.44 10.45 0.35
N TYR A 27 13.31 11.33 -0.12
CA TYR A 27 14.42 11.80 0.68
C TYR A 27 13.94 12.65 1.86
N GLU A 28 14.36 12.29 3.06
CA GLU A 28 13.90 12.87 4.33
C GLU A 28 14.22 14.38 4.50
N ARG A 29 15.03 14.96 3.60
CA ARG A 29 15.36 16.41 3.60
C ARG A 29 14.79 17.16 2.39
N ASP A 30 14.29 16.45 1.39
CA ASP A 30 13.64 17.02 0.21
C ASP A 30 12.69 15.98 -0.39
N HIS A 31 11.41 16.09 -0.02
CA HIS A 31 10.37 15.16 -0.45
C HIS A 31 10.08 15.20 -1.96
N SER A 32 10.67 16.13 -2.73
CA SER A 32 10.59 16.06 -4.19
C SER A 32 11.53 15.00 -4.81
N CYS A 33 12.48 14.49 -4.02
CA CYS A 33 13.40 13.45 -4.43
C CYS A 33 12.85 12.06 -4.08
N ILE A 34 12.18 11.41 -5.04
CA ILE A 34 11.68 10.04 -4.90
C ILE A 34 12.85 9.05 -4.94
N LEU A 35 13.05 8.28 -3.86
CA LEU A 35 14.15 7.33 -3.73
C LEU A 35 13.74 5.91 -4.10
N GLU A 36 12.57 5.47 -3.64
CA GLU A 36 12.05 4.12 -3.86
C GLU A 36 10.59 4.19 -4.27
N VAL A 37 10.16 3.24 -5.11
CA VAL A 37 8.76 3.01 -5.46
C VAL A 37 8.52 1.52 -5.34
N GLY A 38 7.58 1.15 -4.49
CA GLY A 38 7.15 -0.23 -4.31
C GLY A 38 5.68 -0.37 -4.61
N TRP A 39 5.30 -1.50 -5.20
CA TRP A 39 3.90 -1.87 -5.31
C TRP A 39 3.72 -3.35 -5.12
N SER A 40 2.59 -3.69 -4.53
CA SER A 40 2.13 -5.06 -4.34
C SER A 40 0.76 -5.20 -4.98
N MET A 41 0.57 -6.29 -5.72
CA MET A 41 -0.70 -6.62 -6.36
C MET A 41 -1.17 -8.00 -5.89
N PHE A 42 -2.40 -8.08 -5.41
CA PHE A 42 -3.04 -9.33 -4.98
C PHE A 42 -4.22 -9.67 -5.87
N ASP A 43 -4.11 -10.78 -6.59
CA ASP A 43 -5.24 -11.35 -7.33
C ASP A 43 -6.12 -12.16 -6.37
N SER A 44 -7.32 -11.66 -6.07
CA SER A 44 -8.22 -12.37 -5.18
C SER A 44 -8.65 -13.74 -5.70
N LYS A 45 -8.68 -13.96 -7.02
CA LYS A 45 -9.09 -15.23 -7.63
C LYS A 45 -8.05 -16.32 -7.46
N SER A 46 -6.78 -16.01 -7.75
CA SER A 46 -5.68 -16.98 -7.60
C SER A 46 -5.04 -16.97 -6.22
N GLU A 47 -5.36 -15.96 -5.39
CA GLU A 47 -4.79 -15.72 -4.07
C GLU A 47 -3.26 -15.57 -4.10
N LYS A 48 -2.75 -14.95 -5.17
CA LYS A 48 -1.32 -14.73 -5.37
C LYS A 48 -0.96 -13.26 -5.29
N PHE A 49 0.20 -13.02 -4.70
CA PHE A 49 0.87 -11.73 -4.71
C PHE A 49 1.83 -11.62 -5.91
N MET A 50 1.96 -10.39 -6.41
CA MET A 50 3.06 -9.95 -7.25
C MET A 50 3.61 -8.67 -6.63
N ASP A 51 4.86 -8.74 -6.16
CA ASP A 51 5.51 -7.66 -5.46
C ASP A 51 6.65 -7.08 -6.31
N ARG A 52 6.78 -5.76 -6.28
CA ARG A 52 7.79 -5.00 -7.02
C ARG A 52 8.43 -3.99 -6.11
N HIS A 53 9.73 -3.82 -6.27
CA HIS A 53 10.49 -2.79 -5.58
C HIS A 53 11.55 -2.19 -6.49
N PHE A 54 11.46 -0.88 -6.70
CA PHE A 54 12.39 -0.13 -7.53
C PHE A 54 13.06 1.00 -6.74
N CYS A 55 14.35 1.21 -6.99
CA CYS A 55 15.09 2.38 -6.54
C CYS A 55 15.40 3.31 -7.71
N ALA A 56 15.18 4.61 -7.51
CA ALA A 56 15.42 5.64 -8.51
C ALA A 56 16.92 5.93 -8.68
N THR A 57 17.40 5.84 -9.92
CA THR A 57 18.81 6.11 -10.25
C THR A 57 19.17 7.59 -10.22
N GLU A 58 18.20 8.48 -10.43
CA GLU A 58 18.34 9.95 -10.38
C GLU A 58 18.93 10.42 -9.04
N TYR A 59 18.53 9.76 -7.96
CA TYR A 59 18.86 10.14 -6.59
C TYR A 59 19.70 9.08 -5.86
N LYS A 60 20.40 8.22 -6.61
CA LYS A 60 21.21 7.11 -6.05
C LYS A 60 22.26 7.54 -5.01
N HIS A 61 22.67 8.81 -5.03
CA HIS A 61 23.63 9.40 -4.09
C HIS A 61 22.98 9.85 -2.77
N LEU A 62 21.65 9.91 -2.70
CA LEU A 62 20.88 10.26 -1.50
C LEU A 62 20.53 9.01 -0.70
N LYS A 63 20.48 9.16 0.62
CA LYS A 63 20.10 8.11 1.57
C LYS A 63 19.37 8.75 2.75
N ASN A 64 18.30 8.10 3.19
CA ASN A 64 17.70 8.40 4.49
C ASN A 64 18.59 7.84 5.62
N GLY A 65 18.24 8.13 6.87
CA GLY A 65 18.89 7.55 8.03
C GLY A 65 18.91 8.45 9.26
N GLN A 66 18.55 9.73 9.14
CA GLN A 66 18.43 10.62 10.29
C GLN A 66 17.07 10.49 10.98
N PHE A 67 16.00 10.45 10.19
CA PHE A 67 14.62 10.40 10.69
C PHE A 67 13.91 9.11 10.28
N VAL A 68 14.19 8.62 9.07
CA VAL A 68 13.63 7.37 8.54
C VAL A 68 14.78 6.39 8.26
N PRO A 69 14.70 5.12 8.69
CA PRO A 69 15.72 4.13 8.35
C PRO A 69 15.88 3.95 6.84
N ASP A 70 17.12 3.79 6.37
CA ASP A 70 17.40 3.40 4.99
C ASP A 70 17.36 1.87 4.85
N ARG A 71 16.30 1.33 4.23
CA ARG A 71 16.13 -0.13 4.03
C ARG A 71 15.96 -0.55 2.57
N LYS A 72 16.35 0.29 1.61
CA LYS A 72 16.21 0.01 0.18
C LYS A 72 16.82 -1.29 -0.34
N ASP A 73 17.79 -1.84 0.38
CA ASP A 73 18.46 -3.11 0.06
C ASP A 73 17.85 -4.32 0.78
N ARG A 74 16.72 -4.14 1.47
CA ARG A 74 16.05 -5.16 2.31
C ARG A 74 14.65 -5.52 1.81
N PHE A 75 14.46 -5.59 0.50
CA PHE A 75 13.20 -6.08 -0.06
C PHE A 75 13.05 -7.59 0.18
N ASN A 76 11.97 -8.00 0.83
CA ASN A 76 11.77 -9.39 1.27
C ASN A 76 11.10 -10.27 0.22
N PHE A 77 10.41 -9.67 -0.75
CA PHE A 77 9.50 -10.37 -1.67
C PHE A 77 10.04 -10.51 -3.09
N GLY A 78 11.34 -10.26 -3.28
CA GLY A 78 12.00 -10.37 -4.58
C GLY A 78 13.32 -9.63 -4.62
N GLU A 79 13.61 -9.01 -5.76
CA GLU A 79 14.83 -8.24 -5.98
C GLU A 79 14.53 -6.74 -6.10
N THR A 80 15.35 -5.91 -5.45
CA THR A 80 15.37 -4.46 -5.68
C THR A 80 15.94 -4.17 -7.06
N VAL A 81 15.17 -3.50 -7.91
CA VAL A 81 15.61 -3.10 -9.26
C VAL A 81 16.00 -1.62 -9.28
N TRP A 82 17.16 -1.28 -9.83
CA TRP A 82 17.60 0.11 -9.97
C TRP A 82 17.31 0.62 -11.38
N GLU A 83 16.44 1.62 -11.50
CA GLU A 83 16.02 2.17 -12.79
C GLU A 83 15.81 3.69 -12.74
N SER A 84 15.66 4.32 -13.90
CA SER A 84 15.21 5.72 -13.96
C SER A 84 13.74 5.85 -13.55
N LEU A 85 13.33 6.96 -12.94
CA LEU A 85 11.92 7.26 -12.62
C LEU A 85 11.02 7.15 -13.86
N THR A 86 11.56 7.46 -15.04
CA THR A 86 10.83 7.29 -16.31
C THR A 86 10.54 5.82 -16.62
N ASN A 87 11.50 4.92 -16.40
CA ASN A 87 11.32 3.48 -16.59
C ASN A 87 10.44 2.89 -15.49
N ILE A 88 10.61 3.30 -14.23
CA ILE A 88 9.77 2.89 -13.10
C ILE A 88 8.30 3.26 -13.39
N ARG A 89 8.05 4.48 -13.87
CA ARG A 89 6.73 4.92 -14.35
C ARG A 89 6.16 3.97 -15.41
N GLY A 90 6.98 3.56 -16.38
CA GLY A 90 6.57 2.62 -17.42
C GLY A 90 6.18 1.26 -16.86
N GLU A 91 6.97 0.71 -15.93
CA GLU A 91 6.70 -0.60 -15.33
C GLU A 91 5.47 -0.60 -14.44
N ILE A 92 5.26 0.43 -13.59
CA ILE A 92 4.05 0.48 -12.76
C ILE A 92 2.79 0.65 -13.63
N ILE A 93 2.82 1.48 -14.68
CA ILE A 93 1.67 1.60 -15.60
C ILE A 93 1.39 0.26 -16.29
N LYS A 94 2.42 -0.43 -16.74
CA LYS A 94 2.31 -1.74 -17.39
C LYS A 94 1.69 -2.78 -16.46
N ASP A 95 2.18 -2.88 -15.22
CA ASP A 95 1.65 -3.82 -14.23
C ASP A 95 0.19 -3.47 -13.86
N LEU A 96 -0.11 -2.18 -13.64
CA LEU A 96 -1.47 -1.70 -13.33
C LEU A 96 -2.49 -1.89 -14.46
N THR A 97 -2.03 -1.85 -15.73
CA THR A 97 -2.90 -1.95 -16.92
C THR A 97 -2.90 -3.32 -17.58
N GLY A 98 -2.35 -4.34 -16.92
CA GLY A 98 -2.31 -5.72 -17.42
C GLY A 98 -3.63 -6.16 -18.07
N GLU A 99 -3.52 -6.95 -19.15
CA GLU A 99 -4.51 -7.07 -20.24
C GLU A 99 -5.96 -7.47 -19.86
N ASN A 100 -6.28 -7.77 -18.60
CA ASN A 100 -7.56 -8.33 -18.17
C ASN A 100 -8.25 -7.65 -16.97
N GLU A 101 -7.79 -6.49 -16.48
CA GLU A 101 -8.19 -6.02 -15.13
C GLU A 101 -9.00 -4.71 -15.09
N LYS A 102 -9.28 -4.08 -16.25
CA LYS A 102 -10.01 -2.80 -16.28
C LYS A 102 -11.38 -2.88 -15.58
N GLY A 103 -11.56 -2.04 -14.57
CA GLY A 103 -12.78 -1.98 -13.74
C GLY A 103 -12.86 -2.98 -12.59
N ASN A 104 -11.83 -3.82 -12.41
CA ASN A 104 -11.71 -4.77 -11.30
C ASN A 104 -10.48 -4.49 -10.40
N VAL A 105 -9.80 -3.36 -10.57
CA VAL A 105 -8.70 -2.95 -9.69
C VAL A 105 -9.24 -2.16 -8.50
N VAL A 106 -8.73 -2.46 -7.32
CA VAL A 106 -9.00 -1.77 -6.05
C VAL A 106 -7.69 -1.21 -5.54
N PHE A 107 -7.65 0.09 -5.28
CA PHE A 107 -6.46 0.73 -4.73
C PHE A 107 -6.55 0.72 -3.19
N VAL A 108 -5.47 0.30 -2.54
CA VAL A 108 -5.38 0.14 -1.09
C VAL A 108 -4.16 0.91 -0.61
N GLY A 109 -4.32 1.69 0.46
CA GLY A 109 -3.20 2.40 1.08
C GLY A 109 -3.23 2.37 2.60
N HIS A 110 -2.22 2.98 3.18
CA HIS A 110 -2.14 3.30 4.59
C HIS A 110 -1.78 4.78 4.70
N ASP A 111 -2.79 5.66 4.56
CA ASP A 111 -2.68 7.07 4.13
C ASP A 111 -2.50 7.26 2.61
N VAL A 112 -3.48 6.75 1.84
CA VAL A 112 -3.43 6.63 0.36
C VAL A 112 -3.16 7.95 -0.38
N GLN A 113 -3.46 9.09 0.26
CA GLN A 113 -3.38 10.41 -0.40
C GLN A 113 -1.94 10.83 -0.70
N MET A 114 -0.98 10.40 0.11
CA MET A 114 0.42 10.76 -0.11
C MET A 114 1.00 9.99 -1.29
N ASP A 115 0.77 8.69 -1.34
CA ASP A 115 1.27 7.83 -2.44
C ASP A 115 0.68 8.23 -3.79
N VAL A 116 -0.61 8.58 -3.82
CA VAL A 116 -1.24 9.10 -5.05
C VAL A 116 -0.57 10.39 -5.52
N LYS A 117 -0.22 11.31 -4.61
CA LYS A 117 0.51 12.54 -4.99
C LYS A 117 1.92 12.24 -5.52
N TYR A 118 2.61 11.27 -4.95
CA TYR A 118 3.91 10.85 -5.48
C TYR A 118 3.78 10.24 -6.87
N LEU A 119 2.80 9.36 -7.10
CA LEU A 119 2.48 8.82 -8.42
C LEU A 119 2.15 9.93 -9.43
N GLU A 120 1.35 10.93 -9.05
CA GLU A 120 1.05 12.09 -9.89
C GLU A 120 2.31 12.89 -10.23
N SER A 121 3.25 13.06 -9.30
CA SER A 121 4.53 13.72 -9.55
C SER A 121 5.41 12.94 -10.54
N MET A 122 5.27 11.61 -10.55
CA MET A 122 5.84 10.71 -11.57
C MET A 122 5.01 10.66 -12.86
N LYS A 123 3.95 11.46 -12.97
CA LYS A 123 3.00 11.51 -14.09
C LYS A 123 2.21 10.21 -14.28
N VAL A 124 1.92 9.51 -13.19
CA VAL A 124 0.99 8.37 -13.13
C VAL A 124 -0.30 8.86 -12.49
N ASN A 125 -1.31 9.16 -13.30
CA ASN A 125 -2.64 9.48 -12.80
C ASN A 125 -3.42 8.16 -12.60
N VAL A 126 -3.64 7.76 -11.36
CA VAL A 126 -4.29 6.48 -11.02
C VAL A 126 -5.69 6.37 -11.63
N GLU A 127 -6.48 7.46 -11.59
CA GLU A 127 -7.83 7.48 -12.17
C GLU A 127 -7.82 7.29 -13.69
N GLU A 128 -6.89 7.94 -14.38
CA GLU A 128 -6.77 7.81 -15.84
C GLU A 128 -6.22 6.44 -16.27
N VAL A 129 -5.28 5.89 -15.49
CA VAL A 129 -4.58 4.65 -15.83
C VAL A 129 -5.47 3.43 -15.59
N ILE A 130 -6.12 3.33 -14.43
CA ILE A 130 -6.91 2.14 -14.04
C ILE A 130 -8.37 2.41 -13.69
N ASN A 131 -8.75 3.65 -13.38
CA ASN A 131 -10.10 4.01 -12.91
C ASN A 131 -10.61 3.02 -11.83
N PRO A 132 -10.02 3.04 -10.61
CA PRO A 132 -10.25 2.01 -9.60
C PRO A 132 -11.73 1.83 -9.24
N ALA A 133 -12.15 0.58 -9.02
CA ALA A 133 -13.50 0.26 -8.55
C ALA A 133 -13.77 0.77 -7.12
N ALA A 134 -12.70 0.93 -6.33
CA ALA A 134 -12.74 1.49 -4.99
C ALA A 134 -11.33 1.91 -4.54
N TYR A 135 -11.31 2.80 -3.54
CA TYR A 135 -10.15 3.07 -2.69
C TYR A 135 -10.45 2.60 -1.27
N PHE A 136 -9.46 1.99 -0.63
CA PHE A 136 -9.52 1.68 0.79
C PHE A 136 -8.26 2.16 1.51
N ASP A 137 -8.47 2.79 2.65
CA ASP A 137 -7.39 3.24 3.53
C ASP A 137 -7.41 2.39 4.80
N THR A 138 -6.34 1.62 5.02
CA THR A 138 -6.26 0.65 6.13
C THR A 138 -6.23 1.33 7.50
N ALA A 139 -5.71 2.56 7.61
CA ALA A 139 -5.73 3.33 8.85
C ALA A 139 -7.16 3.80 9.17
N GLU A 140 -7.91 4.26 8.17
CA GLU A 140 -9.34 4.60 8.33
C GLU A 140 -10.20 3.38 8.62
N MET A 141 -9.95 2.27 7.91
CA MET A 141 -10.64 1.00 8.12
C MET A 141 -10.46 0.53 9.57
N ASN A 142 -9.23 0.52 10.10
CA ASN A 142 -9.01 0.13 11.48
C ASN A 142 -9.66 1.10 12.48
N ALA A 143 -9.53 2.41 12.26
CA ALA A 143 -10.17 3.44 13.09
C ALA A 143 -11.70 3.25 13.17
N ALA A 144 -12.33 2.90 12.06
CA ALA A 144 -13.74 2.53 12.00
C ALA A 144 -14.05 1.23 12.74
N ARG A 145 -13.20 0.19 12.59
CA ARG A 145 -13.36 -1.12 13.24
C ARG A 145 -13.40 -1.02 14.76
N VAL A 146 -12.54 -0.20 15.34
CA VAL A 146 -12.40 -0.05 16.81
C VAL A 146 -13.26 1.09 17.38
N GLY A 147 -14.09 1.74 16.55
CA GLY A 147 -14.95 2.85 16.97
C GLY A 147 -14.21 4.14 17.33
N LYS A 148 -12.96 4.31 16.89
CA LYS A 148 -12.11 5.48 17.17
C LYS A 148 -11.71 6.20 15.87
N PRO A 149 -12.65 6.85 15.14
CA PRO A 149 -12.41 7.41 13.81
C PRO A 149 -11.31 8.48 13.74
N ASN A 150 -10.98 9.11 14.87
CA ASN A 150 -9.93 10.12 14.98
C ASN A 150 -8.55 9.56 15.39
N GLN A 151 -8.42 8.24 15.60
CA GLN A 151 -7.16 7.57 15.92
C GLN A 151 -6.71 6.71 14.74
N ARG A 152 -5.99 7.33 13.82
CA ARG A 152 -5.19 6.62 12.82
C ARG A 152 -3.86 6.22 13.47
N ILE A 153 -3.47 4.97 13.29
CA ILE A 153 -2.19 4.43 13.77
C ILE A 153 -1.35 4.05 12.57
N GLY A 154 -0.03 4.19 12.69
CA GLY A 154 0.90 3.88 11.59
C GLY A 154 0.98 2.38 11.28
N LEU A 155 1.42 2.05 10.07
CA LEU A 155 1.40 0.71 9.50
C LEU A 155 2.03 -0.32 10.43
N GLY A 156 3.29 -0.10 10.82
CA GLY A 156 4.02 -1.03 11.69
C GLY A 156 3.32 -1.30 13.02
N LYS A 157 2.82 -0.25 13.67
CA LYS A 157 2.09 -0.39 14.93
C LYS A 157 0.83 -1.25 14.76
N LEU A 158 0.09 -1.06 13.66
CA LEU A 158 -1.14 -1.83 13.42
C LEU A 158 -0.85 -3.27 13.00
N LEU A 159 0.23 -3.52 12.25
CA LEU A 159 0.70 -4.88 11.97
C LEU A 159 1.01 -5.60 13.28
N ASP A 160 1.73 -4.96 14.20
CA ASP A 160 2.07 -5.52 15.51
C ASP A 160 0.82 -5.75 16.38
N GLU A 161 -0.14 -4.80 16.41
CA GLU A 161 -1.40 -4.94 17.15
C GLU A 161 -2.27 -6.12 16.67
N LEU A 162 -2.15 -6.50 15.39
CA LEU A 162 -2.87 -7.62 14.79
C LEU A 162 -2.04 -8.90 14.67
N ASP A 163 -0.85 -8.93 15.28
CA ASP A 163 0.08 -10.08 15.23
C ASP A 163 0.43 -10.51 13.80
N ILE A 164 0.56 -9.52 12.90
CA ILE A 164 1.00 -9.73 11.52
C ILE A 164 2.51 -9.55 11.47
N GLU A 165 3.21 -10.67 11.32
CA GLU A 165 4.66 -10.70 11.24
C GLU A 165 5.17 -9.83 10.08
N ASN A 166 6.02 -8.87 10.40
CA ASN A 166 6.53 -7.88 9.46
C ASN A 166 8.04 -7.67 9.64
N TYR A 167 8.73 -7.42 8.53
CA TYR A 167 10.18 -7.24 8.52
C TYR A 167 10.57 -6.10 7.58
N CYS A 168 11.51 -5.27 8.01
CA CYS A 168 12.10 -4.24 7.16
C CYS A 168 11.10 -3.25 6.54
N LEU A 169 10.16 -2.75 7.33
CA LEU A 169 9.39 -1.53 7.03
C LEU A 169 10.33 -0.33 6.79
N HIS A 170 9.89 0.65 6.01
CA HIS A 170 10.72 1.68 5.34
C HIS A 170 11.52 1.14 4.16
N ASN A 171 10.93 0.15 3.49
CA ASN A 171 11.30 -0.27 2.16
C ASN A 171 10.00 -0.33 1.38
N ALA A 172 9.87 0.52 0.36
CA ALA A 172 8.59 0.76 -0.29
C ALA A 172 7.90 -0.52 -0.81
N GLY A 173 8.67 -1.51 -1.26
CA GLY A 173 8.12 -2.80 -1.69
C GLY A 173 7.54 -3.63 -0.54
N ASN A 174 8.23 -3.66 0.60
CA ASN A 174 7.73 -4.31 1.80
C ASN A 174 6.50 -3.60 2.36
N ASP A 175 6.53 -2.26 2.43
CA ASP A 175 5.43 -1.46 2.99
C ASP A 175 4.15 -1.61 2.15
N ALA A 176 4.27 -1.66 0.82
CA ALA A 176 3.16 -1.98 -0.07
C ALA A 176 2.61 -3.40 0.18
N HIS A 177 3.48 -4.41 0.29
CA HIS A 177 3.06 -5.79 0.57
C HIS A 177 2.32 -5.91 1.90
N TYR A 178 2.91 -5.38 2.98
CA TYR A 178 2.31 -5.45 4.31
C TYR A 178 1.04 -4.62 4.42
N THR A 179 0.90 -3.53 3.66
CA THR A 179 -0.36 -2.81 3.52
C THR A 179 -1.48 -3.70 2.96
N LEU A 180 -1.19 -4.52 1.93
CA LEU A 180 -2.17 -5.49 1.43
C LEU A 180 -2.44 -6.62 2.41
N CYS A 181 -1.41 -7.17 3.07
CA CYS A 181 -1.61 -8.17 4.13
C CYS A 181 -2.54 -7.64 5.23
N LEU A 182 -2.28 -6.41 5.69
CA LEU A 182 -3.10 -5.74 6.68
C LEU A 182 -4.54 -5.55 6.18
N PHE A 183 -4.72 -5.07 4.96
CA PHE A 183 -6.05 -4.90 4.38
C PHE A 183 -6.84 -6.21 4.32
N LEU A 184 -6.21 -7.29 3.88
CA LEU A 184 -6.82 -8.62 3.82
C LEU A 184 -7.17 -9.14 5.23
N GLU A 185 -6.30 -8.90 6.22
CA GLU A 185 -6.56 -9.28 7.61
C GLU A 185 -7.71 -8.48 8.21
N LEU A 186 -7.73 -7.16 8.03
CA LEU A 186 -8.85 -6.31 8.39
C LEU A 186 -10.16 -6.83 7.76
N CYS A 187 -10.15 -7.22 6.48
CA CYS A 187 -11.34 -7.79 5.84
C CYS A 187 -11.85 -9.11 6.45
N LYS A 188 -11.05 -9.83 7.25
CA LYS A 188 -11.50 -11.04 7.98
C LYS A 188 -12.13 -10.69 9.33
N LEU A 189 -11.80 -9.56 9.91
CA LEU A 189 -12.23 -9.17 11.25
C LEU A 189 -13.69 -8.66 11.25
N PRO A 190 -14.45 -8.92 12.35
CA PRO A 190 -15.73 -8.27 12.56
C PRO A 190 -15.53 -6.79 12.94
N LEU A 191 -16.56 -5.97 12.71
CA LEU A 191 -16.65 -4.65 13.34
C LEU A 191 -16.81 -4.85 14.85
N GLN A 192 -15.99 -4.17 15.67
CA GLN A 192 -16.18 -4.22 17.12
C GLN A 192 -17.43 -3.45 17.52
N SER A 193 -18.20 -4.01 18.44
CA SER A 193 -19.29 -3.31 19.10
C SER A 193 -18.72 -2.11 19.88
N PRO A 194 -19.41 -0.96 19.98
CA PRO A 194 -18.94 0.19 20.75
C PRO A 194 -18.61 -0.09 22.23
N GLU A 195 -19.06 -1.23 22.78
CA GLU A 195 -18.98 -1.56 24.19
C GLU A 195 -17.71 -2.32 24.62
N GLU A 196 -16.83 -2.74 23.70
CA GLU A 196 -15.60 -3.49 24.05
C GLU A 196 -14.33 -2.62 24.16
N SER A 197 -14.44 -1.30 23.98
CA SER A 197 -13.27 -0.41 23.97
C SER A 197 -12.92 0.24 25.32
N SER A 198 -13.57 -0.18 26.41
CA SER A 198 -13.29 0.30 27.78
C SER A 198 -12.81 -0.83 28.71
N SER A 199 -11.62 -1.34 28.44
CA SER A 199 -10.83 -2.09 29.41
C SER A 199 -9.38 -2.11 28.96
N ASP A 200 -8.66 -1.02 29.26
CA ASP A 200 -7.40 -1.00 30.02
C ASP A 200 -6.76 0.41 29.97
#